data_AF-A0A6N3FSH3-F1
#
_entry.id   AF-A0A6N3FSH3-F1
#
_cell.length_a   1.000
_cell.length_b   1.000
_cell.length_c   1.000
_cell.angle_alpha   90.00
_cell.angle_beta   90.00
_cell.angle_gamma   90.00
#
_symmetry.space_group_name_H-M   'P 1'
#
loop_
_entity.id
_entity.type
_entity.pdbx_description
1 polymer ?
#
loop_
_entity_poly.entity_id
_entity_poly.type
_entity_poly.pdbx_seq_one_letter_code
_entity_poly.pdbx_strand_id
1 'polypeptide(L)' 'MGKRTARWARAHRARLGLTQPQLAEAAGISLSTVTRLERGSPVRDYVLEALEDLFEDRRPGEDGQNPHFQLTIYQDLLR' A
#
# COMPACT_ATOMS: atom_id res chain seq x y z
N MET A 1 -4.64 -13.15 -6.56
CA MET A 1 -4.97 -11.91 -5.82
C MET A 1 -4.64 -10.59 -6.53
N GLY A 2 -3.46 -10.45 -7.16
CA GLY A 2 -2.97 -9.15 -7.66
C GLY A 2 -3.94 -8.30 -8.49
N LYS A 3 -4.81 -8.90 -9.33
CA LYS A 3 -5.79 -8.14 -10.14
C LYS A 3 -6.86 -7.41 -9.30
N ARG A 4 -7.26 -7.97 -8.15
CA ARG A 4 -8.26 -7.34 -7.25
C ARG A 4 -7.65 -6.17 -6.50
N THR A 5 -6.50 -6.40 -5.86
CA THR A 5 -5.72 -5.35 -5.17
C THR A 5 -5.34 -4.21 -6.12
N ALA A 6 -4.93 -4.55 -7.35
CA ALA A 6 -4.65 -3.58 -8.39
C ALA A 6 -5.85 -2.71 -8.78
N ARG A 7 -7.05 -3.29 -8.80
CA ARG A 7 -8.29 -2.55 -9.09
C ARG A 7 -8.66 -1.65 -7.92
N TRP A 8 -8.56 -2.19 -6.70
CA TRP A 8 -8.79 -1.46 -5.45
C TRP A 8 -7.88 -0.23 -5.33
N ALA A 9 -6.57 -0.39 -5.55
CA ALA A 9 -5.61 0.71 -5.49
C ALA A 9 -5.89 1.79 -6.56
N ARG A 10 -6.19 1.38 -7.81
CA ARG A 10 -6.55 2.33 -8.87
C ARG A 10 -7.81 3.12 -8.56
N ALA A 11 -8.83 2.45 -8.03
CA ALA A 11 -10.11 3.07 -7.72
C ALA A 11 -9.93 4.15 -6.64
N HIS A 12 -9.19 3.84 -5.57
CA HIS A 12 -8.85 4.81 -4.53
C HIS A 12 -8.01 5.97 -5.06
N ARG A 13 -6.96 5.67 -5.84
CA ARG A 13 -6.14 6.70 -6.47
C ARG A 13 -6.98 7.66 -7.33
N ALA A 14 -7.89 7.12 -8.14
CA ALA A 14 -8.79 7.92 -8.98
C ALA A 14 -9.77 8.76 -8.14
N ARG A 15 -10.34 8.19 -7.07
CA ARG A 15 -11.24 8.90 -6.13
C ARG A 15 -10.55 10.10 -5.47
N LEU A 16 -9.26 9.95 -5.16
CA LEU A 16 -8.43 11.01 -4.56
C LEU A 16 -7.84 11.99 -5.60
N GLY A 17 -8.08 11.77 -6.90
CA GLY A 17 -7.53 12.62 -7.97
C GLY A 17 -6.00 12.54 -8.12
N LEU A 18 -5.38 11.48 -7.61
CA LEU A 18 -3.92 11.34 -7.59
C LEU A 18 -3.38 10.72 -8.89
N THR A 19 -2.21 11.19 -9.33
CA THR A 19 -1.36 10.48 -10.29
C THR A 19 -0.60 9.34 -9.59
N GLN A 20 0.00 8.41 -10.34
CA GLN A 20 0.83 7.35 -9.73
C GLN A 20 2.01 7.90 -8.90
N PRO A 21 2.76 8.93 -9.35
CA PRO A 21 3.81 9.55 -8.53
C PRO A 21 3.28 10.15 -7.24
N GLN A 22 2.15 10.84 -7.28
CA GLN A 22 1.55 11.45 -6.08
C GLN A 22 1.04 10.38 -5.10
N LEU A 23 0.51 9.26 -5.58
CA LEU A 23 0.18 8.13 -4.71
C LEU A 23 1.43 7.55 -4.05
N ALA A 24 2.51 7.42 -4.81
CA ALA A 24 3.78 6.90 -4.30
C ALA A 24 4.32 7.78 -3.17
N GLU A 25 4.32 9.10 -3.38
CA GLU A 25 4.71 10.10 -2.39
C GLU A 25 3.80 10.05 -1.15
N ALA A 26 2.47 10.06 -1.34
CA ALA A 26 1.50 10.05 -0.24
C ALA A 26 1.58 8.78 0.62
N ALA A 27 1.86 7.62 0.01
CA ALA A 27 1.98 6.35 0.70
C ALA A 27 3.42 6.04 1.17
N GLY A 28 4.39 6.92 0.91
CA GLY A 28 5.79 6.69 1.30
C GLY A 28 6.45 5.49 0.61
N ILE A 29 6.06 5.16 -0.62
CA ILE A 29 6.57 4.02 -1.40
C ILE A 29 7.14 4.46 -2.75
N SER A 30 7.93 3.60 -3.40
CA SER A 30 8.49 3.94 -4.72
C SER A 30 7.42 3.97 -5.82
N LEU A 31 7.59 4.87 -6.80
CA LEU A 31 6.75 4.89 -8.01
C LEU A 31 6.76 3.53 -8.72
N SER A 32 7.92 2.87 -8.79
CA SER A 32 8.05 1.54 -9.42
C SER A 32 7.16 0.49 -8.73
N THR A 33 6.99 0.60 -7.41
CA THR A 33 6.13 -0.26 -6.60
C THR A 33 4.66 0.00 -6.92
N VAL A 34 4.24 1.27 -6.99
CA VAL A 34 2.86 1.65 -7.39
C VAL A 34 2.54 1.13 -8.79
N THR A 35 3.44 1.35 -9.75
CA THR A 35 3.24 0.90 -11.13
C THR A 35 3.11 -0.63 -11.21
N ARG A 36 3.95 -1.39 -10.50
CA ARG A 36 3.87 -2.86 -10.41
C ARG A 36 2.57 -3.32 -9.74
N LEU A 37 2.23 -2.73 -8.61
CA LEU A 37 1.00 -3.02 -7.87
C LEU A 37 -0.22 -2.85 -8.78
N GLU A 38 -0.33 -1.69 -9.45
CA GLU A 38 -1.44 -1.44 -10.34
C GLU A 38 -1.43 -2.44 -11.51
N ARG A 39 -0.29 -2.85 -12.07
CA ARG A 39 -0.26 -3.93 -13.08
C ARG A 39 -0.70 -5.31 -12.54
N GLY A 40 -0.94 -5.43 -11.24
CA GLY A 40 -1.36 -6.68 -10.59
C GLY A 40 -0.19 -7.57 -10.21
N SER A 41 1.03 -7.04 -10.21
CA SER A 41 2.17 -7.73 -9.64
C SER A 41 2.04 -7.81 -8.12
N PRO A 42 2.46 -8.92 -7.48
CA PRO A 42 2.55 -8.99 -6.04
C PRO A 42 3.54 -7.95 -5.50
N VAL A 43 3.20 -7.39 -4.34
CA VAL A 43 4.02 -6.46 -3.54
C VAL A 43 4.13 -7.00 -2.12
N ARG A 44 4.99 -6.39 -1.31
CA ARG A 44 5.17 -6.76 0.10
C ARG A 44 3.99 -6.29 0.95
N ASP A 45 3.73 -6.96 2.07
CA ASP A 45 2.60 -6.64 2.94
C ASP A 45 2.65 -5.20 3.48
N TYR A 46 3.84 -4.70 3.87
CA TYR A 46 3.98 -3.30 4.34
C TYR A 46 3.53 -2.27 3.28
N VAL A 47 3.62 -2.58 1.98
CA VAL A 47 3.13 -1.69 0.91
C VAL A 47 1.61 -1.64 0.93
N LEU A 48 0.98 -2.79 1.20
CA LEU A 48 -0.46 -2.90 1.25
C LEU A 48 -1.01 -2.23 2.50
N GLU A 49 -0.33 -2.37 3.63
CA GLU A 49 -0.66 -1.67 4.89
C GLU A 49 -0.57 -0.15 4.74
N ALA A 50 0.52 0.36 4.16
CA ALA A 50 0.65 1.80 3.90
C ALA A 50 -0.49 2.36 3.03
N LEU A 51 -1.00 1.55 2.09
CA LEU A 51 -2.14 1.94 1.26
C LEU A 51 -3.48 1.81 1.99
N GLU A 52 -3.64 0.81 2.87
CA GLU A 52 -4.82 0.69 3.73
C GLU A 52 -4.94 1.88 4.68
N ASP A 53 -3.82 2.29 5.28
CA ASP A 53 -3.75 3.47 6.14
C ASP A 53 -4.07 4.75 5.36
N LEU A 54 -3.44 4.96 4.19
CA LEU A 54 -3.69 6.13 3.35
C LEU A 54 -5.14 6.22 2.86
N PHE A 55 -5.76 5.08 2.54
CA PHE A 55 -7.11 5.04 1.98
C PHE A 55 -8.20 4.99 3.05
N GLU A 56 -7.82 4.76 4.31
CA GLU A 56 -8.74 4.45 5.41
C GLU A 56 -9.71 3.31 5.03
N ASP A 57 -9.24 2.36 4.22
CA ASP A 57 -10.03 1.26 3.67
C ASP A 57 -9.21 -0.03 3.62
N ARG A 58 -9.87 -1.16 3.90
CA ARG A 58 -9.20 -2.45 3.87
C ARG A 58 -9.16 -2.99 2.45
N ARG A 59 -7.99 -3.48 2.02
CA ARG A 59 -7.91 -4.19 0.74
C ARG A 59 -8.82 -5.44 0.77
N PRO A 60 -9.41 -5.83 -0.37
CA PRO A 60 -10.18 -7.07 -0.44
C PRO A 60 -9.30 -8.27 -0.03
N GLY A 61 -9.69 -8.94 1.05
CA GLY A 61 -8.88 -9.94 1.74
C GLY A 61 -8.82 -11.33 1.08
N GLU A 62 -7.70 -12.00 1.33
CA GLU A 62 -7.64 -13.46 1.57
C GLU A 62 -8.03 -13.69 3.03
N ASP A 63 -9.00 -14.57 3.26
CA ASP A 63 -9.35 -15.03 4.60
C ASP A 63 -8.13 -15.75 5.21
N GLY A 64 -7.50 -15.15 6.23
CA GLY A 64 -6.54 -15.83 7.11
C GLY A 64 -5.07 -15.37 7.03
N GLN A 65 -4.64 -14.69 8.11
CA GLN A 65 -3.29 -14.64 8.69
C GLN A 65 -2.12 -14.10 7.84
N ASN A 66 -1.58 -12.94 8.24
CA ASN A 66 -0.12 -12.75 8.30
C ASN A 66 0.23 -11.72 9.39
N PRO A 67 1.06 -12.05 10.41
CA PRO A 67 1.39 -11.16 11.50
C PRO A 67 2.46 -10.16 11.05
N HIS A 68 2.13 -8.87 11.09
CA HIS A 68 3.06 -7.80 10.76
C HIS A 68 4.24 -7.77 11.76
N PHE A 69 5.46 -7.90 11.27
CA PHE A 69 6.69 -7.85 12.06
C PHE A 69 7.08 -6.37 12.25
N GLN A 70 6.66 -5.75 13.36
CA GLN A 70 7.03 -4.38 13.70
C GLN A 70 8.55 -4.28 13.96
N LEU A 71 9.28 -3.61 13.08
CA LEU A 71 10.64 -3.13 13.33
C LEU A 71 10.58 -1.83 14.13
N THR A 72 10.38 -1.96 15.44
CA THR A 72 10.32 -0.87 16.42
C THR A 72 11.71 -0.29 16.77
N ILE A 73 12.62 -0.11 15.81
CA ILE A 73 14.03 0.22 16.12
C ILE A 73 14.35 1.73 16.04
N TYR A 74 13.46 2.59 15.55
CA TYR A 74 13.80 4.02 15.34
C TYR A 74 13.14 5.03 16.29
N GLN A 75 12.36 4.61 17.30
CA GLN A 75 11.73 5.57 18.21
C GLN A 75 12.57 5.97 19.43
N ASP A 76 13.67 5.27 19.71
CA ASP A 76 14.48 5.49 20.93
C ASP A 76 15.68 6.47 20.75
N LEU A 77 15.81 7.12 19.59
CA LEU A 77 16.95 8.05 19.32
C LEU A 77 16.60 9.55 19.39
N LEU A 78 15.42 9.91 19.91
CA LEU A 78 15.00 11.32 20.08
C LEU A 78 14.59 11.68 21.51
N ARG A 79 15.18 11.04 22.53
CA ARG A 79 15.08 11.51 23.92
C ARG A 79 16.44 11.85 24.50
#